data_AF-A0A1G3ZM08-F1
#
_entry.id   AF-A0A1G3ZM08-F1
#
_cell.length_a   1.000
_cell.length_b   1.000
_cell.length_c   1.000
_cell.angle_alpha   90.00
_cell.angle_beta   90.00
_cell.angle_gamma   90.00
#
_symmetry.space_group_name_H-M   'P 1'
#
loop_
_entity.id
_entity.type
_entity.pdbx_description
1 polymer ?
#
loop_
_entity_poly.entity_id
_entity_poly.type
_entity_poly.pdbx_seq_one_letter_code
_entity_poly.pdbx_strand_id
1 'polypeptide(L)'
;MSILSLKSFILTFCLVLLIITERSLVAGSPLDTLFPLENYDQTIAAWISPTDAYYDQELLSDTIKEYRKEELYQHFFGALSPWDAAHIAAVLKGNIKQEEEVLLRTHSNPNNPYYREDINHAVPYPFDWLKEIKENINLSQFDSLIYDSSKRGITVTNLAARVLPTTQPAFLNPTLPGEGYPFDYLQMSALWVGTPIYILGTTQDGAWDLVLTPDYIAWVKSDGIAVANQEFINTWSEAAKHQLIAITKTGATLLDSQGEPLQAYVGSFFPRATSSHLENSLDIMLPVTDENHHASIKISSVAPDQSAPIPLSLTPHHMADIISTMIGRPYGWGGVEFYNDCSAELKSLFTPFGIYLPRHSSDQITIGKMIDRSSLLPRERLSYLMDQGKPFLSLIYIGGHVILYIGSYSNPYDSNSFMAMTYQNLWGLRPNASYPDRRSIIGQSAFFPLLLEYPEDSTLVSLANKQVFKVCDLSQLPSSDSSNFNINGSLINLMIGNPWIQPGKTNSSVNLKSLMYPEHIYRN
;
A
#
# COMPACT_ATOMS: atom_id res chain seq x y z
N MET A 1 -31.95 69.24 12.76
CA MET A 1 -30.98 68.14 12.53
C MET A 1 -29.64 68.76 12.18
N SER A 2 -28.73 68.81 13.14
CA SER A 2 -27.42 69.46 12.98
C SER A 2 -26.47 68.61 12.16
N ILE A 3 -25.73 69.22 11.24
CA ILE A 3 -24.69 68.61 10.39
C ILE A 3 -23.65 67.79 11.21
N LEU A 4 -23.48 68.10 12.51
CA LEU A 4 -22.63 67.32 13.41
C LEU A 4 -23.15 65.89 13.69
N SER A 5 -24.47 65.65 13.73
CA SER A 5 -25.00 64.31 14.02
C SER A 5 -24.87 63.37 12.82
N LEU A 6 -24.88 63.91 11.60
CA LEU A 6 -24.71 63.13 10.38
C LEU A 6 -23.26 62.69 10.19
N LYS A 7 -22.28 63.56 10.51
CA LYS A 7 -20.85 63.20 10.46
C LYS A 7 -20.48 62.12 11.49
N SER A 8 -21.00 62.21 12.71
CA SER A 8 -20.77 61.17 13.72
C SER A 8 -21.42 59.84 13.32
N PHE A 9 -22.62 59.88 12.73
CA PHE A 9 -23.31 58.66 12.29
C PHE A 9 -22.60 57.99 11.10
N ILE A 10 -22.10 58.77 10.14
CA ILE A 10 -21.32 58.25 9.00
C ILE A 10 -19.97 57.68 9.48
N LEU A 11 -19.29 58.31 10.44
CA LEU A 11 -18.03 57.80 10.95
C LEU A 11 -18.22 56.48 11.72
N THR A 12 -19.27 56.37 12.55
CA THR A 12 -19.60 55.13 13.26
C THR A 12 -20.07 54.05 12.29
N PHE A 13 -20.85 54.39 11.25
CA PHE A 13 -21.30 53.43 10.24
C PHE A 13 -20.13 52.91 9.40
N CYS A 14 -19.17 53.76 9.02
CA CYS A 14 -17.94 53.34 8.33
C CYS A 14 -17.01 52.50 9.21
N LEU A 15 -16.90 52.80 10.52
CA LEU A 15 -16.09 51.99 11.44
C LEU A 15 -16.72 50.61 11.67
N VAL A 16 -18.04 50.54 11.78
CA VAL A 16 -18.78 49.27 11.89
C VAL A 16 -18.72 48.50 10.57
N LEU A 17 -18.79 49.16 9.41
CA LEU A 17 -18.55 48.50 8.13
C LEU A 17 -17.12 47.98 8.02
N LEU A 18 -16.10 48.73 8.48
CA LEU A 18 -14.70 48.28 8.47
C LEU A 18 -14.48 47.06 9.39
N ILE A 19 -15.09 47.07 10.58
CA ILE A 19 -15.02 45.94 11.53
C ILE A 19 -15.81 44.73 11.01
N ILE A 20 -16.91 44.95 10.27
CA ILE A 20 -17.68 43.88 9.63
C ILE A 20 -16.93 43.37 8.39
N THR A 21 -16.23 44.21 7.62
CA THR A 21 -15.42 43.74 6.47
C THR A 21 -14.12 43.06 6.91
N GLU A 22 -13.51 43.45 8.03
CA GLU A 22 -12.39 42.68 8.61
C GLU A 22 -12.84 41.35 9.22
N ARG A 23 -14.11 41.23 9.64
CA ARG A 23 -14.69 39.97 10.10
C ARG A 23 -15.39 39.15 9.01
N SER A 24 -15.46 39.65 7.78
CA SER A 24 -16.14 39.00 6.66
C SER A 24 -15.19 38.82 5.49
N LEU A 25 -14.15 38.01 5.70
CA LEU A 25 -13.41 37.20 4.71
C LEU A 25 -12.12 36.66 5.36
N VAL A 26 -12.22 36.04 6.53
CA VAL A 26 -11.38 34.85 6.74
C VAL A 26 -12.10 33.78 5.96
N ALA A 27 -11.83 33.69 4.66
CA ALA A 27 -11.98 32.41 3.98
C ALA A 27 -11.25 31.42 4.89
N GLY A 28 -11.97 30.48 5.50
CA GLY A 28 -11.34 29.48 6.36
C GLY A 28 -10.14 28.94 5.60
N SER A 29 -8.94 29.02 6.19
CA SER A 29 -7.74 28.52 5.55
C SER A 29 -8.07 27.14 4.96
N PRO A 30 -7.69 26.86 3.70
CA PRO A 30 -8.03 25.59 3.06
C PRO A 30 -7.73 24.45 4.03
N LEU A 31 -8.72 23.56 4.23
CA LEU A 31 -8.56 22.38 5.09
C LEU A 31 -7.34 21.56 4.64
N ASP A 32 -7.03 21.58 3.35
CA ASP A 32 -5.81 21.00 2.81
C ASP A 32 -4.99 22.03 2.03
N THR A 33 -3.69 22.09 2.32
CA THR A 33 -2.71 22.92 1.60
C THR A 33 -1.71 22.02 0.89
N LEU A 34 -1.21 22.42 -0.30
CA LEU A 34 -0.10 21.70 -0.93
C LEU A 34 1.19 21.97 -0.18
N PHE A 35 1.94 20.91 0.13
CA PHE A 35 3.29 21.01 0.64
C PHE A 35 4.23 21.42 -0.52
N PRO A 36 5.11 22.40 -0.33
CA PRO A 36 5.99 22.91 -1.38
C PRO A 36 7.16 21.96 -1.65
N LEU A 37 6.86 20.79 -2.24
CA LEU A 37 7.83 19.74 -2.52
C LEU A 37 8.93 20.22 -3.50
N GLU A 38 8.66 21.24 -4.31
CA GLU A 38 9.63 21.88 -5.19
C GLU A 38 10.86 22.45 -4.46
N ASN A 39 10.80 22.64 -3.13
CA ASN A 39 11.94 23.01 -2.32
C ASN A 39 12.93 21.85 -2.06
N TYR A 40 12.56 20.62 -2.46
CA TYR A 40 13.31 19.40 -2.21
C TYR A 40 13.71 18.76 -3.54
N ASP A 41 15.01 18.50 -3.72
CA ASP A 41 15.50 17.89 -4.97
C ASP A 41 14.90 16.50 -5.18
N GLN A 42 14.21 16.29 -6.30
CA GLN A 42 13.64 15.00 -6.68
C GLN A 42 14.49 14.27 -7.74
N THR A 43 15.65 14.82 -8.09
CA THR A 43 16.59 14.22 -9.04
C THR A 43 17.27 13.01 -8.41
N ILE A 44 17.16 11.85 -9.04
CA ILE A 44 17.77 10.59 -8.54
C ILE A 44 19.25 10.76 -8.20
N ALA A 45 20.03 11.34 -9.11
CA ALA A 45 21.48 11.50 -8.97
C ALA A 45 21.90 12.47 -7.85
N ALA A 46 20.98 13.30 -7.33
CA ALA A 46 21.27 14.17 -6.20
C ALA A 46 21.42 13.38 -4.88
N TRP A 47 20.75 12.24 -4.77
CA TRP A 47 20.76 11.40 -3.58
C TRP A 47 21.49 10.07 -3.83
N ILE A 48 21.33 9.48 -5.00
CA ILE A 48 21.96 8.21 -5.37
C ILE A 48 22.97 8.50 -6.48
N SER A 49 24.19 8.87 -6.09
CA SER A 49 25.18 9.36 -7.05
C SER A 49 25.81 8.22 -7.86
N PRO A 50 25.77 8.26 -9.20
CA PRO A 50 26.44 7.28 -10.05
C PRO A 50 27.97 7.25 -9.91
N THR A 51 28.55 8.28 -9.27
CA THR A 51 30.00 8.34 -9.02
C THR A 51 30.39 7.75 -7.66
N ASP A 52 29.42 7.34 -6.84
CA ASP A 52 29.71 6.75 -5.54
C ASP A 52 30.41 5.39 -5.72
N ALA A 53 31.45 5.14 -4.92
CA ALA A 53 32.25 3.91 -5.03
C ALA A 53 31.44 2.62 -4.79
N TYR A 54 30.29 2.71 -4.11
CA TYR A 54 29.40 1.60 -3.80
C TYR A 54 28.18 1.53 -4.75
N TYR A 55 28.11 2.37 -5.80
CA TYR A 55 26.94 2.50 -6.68
C TYR A 55 26.51 1.17 -7.33
N ASP A 56 27.48 0.37 -7.78
CA ASP A 56 27.27 -0.97 -8.35
C ASP A 56 27.54 -2.11 -7.35
N GLN A 57 27.75 -1.80 -6.08
CA GLN A 57 28.02 -2.81 -5.07
C GLN A 57 26.72 -3.51 -4.64
N GLU A 58 26.73 -4.84 -4.69
CA GLU A 58 25.65 -5.66 -4.14
C GLU A 58 25.49 -5.41 -2.63
N LEU A 59 24.27 -5.09 -2.22
CA LEU A 59 23.94 -4.72 -0.84
C LEU A 59 23.61 -5.94 0.04
N LEU A 60 23.25 -7.07 -0.57
CA LEU A 60 22.91 -8.32 0.12
C LEU A 60 23.94 -9.43 -0.12
N SER A 61 24.19 -10.23 0.91
CA SER A 61 24.96 -11.46 0.73
C SER A 61 24.19 -12.48 -0.12
N ASP A 62 24.89 -13.34 -0.84
CA ASP A 62 24.27 -14.38 -1.67
C ASP A 62 23.31 -15.29 -0.90
N THR A 63 23.63 -15.60 0.36
CA THR A 63 22.75 -16.38 1.24
C THR A 63 21.41 -15.67 1.50
N ILE A 64 21.43 -14.36 1.77
CA ILE A 64 20.19 -13.60 2.01
C ILE A 64 19.41 -13.45 0.70
N LYS A 65 20.08 -13.18 -0.42
CA LYS A 65 19.42 -13.09 -1.73
C LYS A 65 18.68 -14.37 -2.08
N GLU A 66 19.33 -15.53 -1.95
CA GLU A 66 18.69 -16.81 -2.26
C GLU A 66 17.51 -17.10 -1.32
N TYR A 67 17.65 -16.80 -0.01
CA TYR A 67 16.54 -16.93 0.93
C TYR A 67 15.33 -16.07 0.53
N ARG A 68 15.56 -14.80 0.18
CA ARG A 68 14.49 -13.86 -0.19
C ARG A 68 13.79 -14.29 -1.48
N LYS A 69 14.58 -14.68 -2.48
CA LYS A 69 14.06 -15.21 -3.74
C LYS A 69 13.21 -16.45 -3.52
N GLU A 70 13.67 -17.38 -2.68
CA GLU A 70 12.91 -18.57 -2.32
C GLU A 70 11.64 -18.22 -1.53
N GLU A 71 11.70 -17.27 -0.59
CA GLU A 71 10.54 -16.75 0.15
C GLU A 71 9.47 -16.20 -0.83
N LEU A 72 9.87 -15.39 -1.81
CA LEU A 72 8.98 -14.92 -2.88
C LEU A 72 8.36 -16.09 -3.65
N TYR A 73 9.16 -17.07 -4.06
CA TYR A 73 8.66 -18.26 -4.76
C TYR A 73 7.66 -19.05 -3.89
N GLN A 74 7.94 -19.25 -2.60
CA GLN A 74 7.08 -20.00 -1.70
C GLN A 74 5.70 -19.35 -1.52
N HIS A 75 5.65 -18.01 -1.44
CA HIS A 75 4.40 -17.25 -1.35
C HIS A 75 3.53 -17.33 -2.61
N PHE A 76 4.14 -17.35 -3.80
CA PHE A 76 3.37 -17.33 -5.04
C PHE A 76 3.11 -18.73 -5.60
N PHE A 77 4.08 -19.64 -5.54
CA PHE A 77 4.03 -20.92 -6.27
C PHE A 77 4.39 -22.15 -5.42
N GLY A 78 4.82 -21.94 -4.16
CA GLY A 78 5.20 -23.01 -3.23
C GLY A 78 4.20 -23.26 -2.11
N ALA A 79 4.69 -23.64 -0.94
CA ALA A 79 3.89 -24.11 0.20
C ALA A 79 3.08 -23.02 0.91
N LEU A 80 3.24 -21.75 0.54
CA LEU A 80 2.44 -20.61 1.02
C LEU A 80 1.54 -20.04 -0.10
N SER A 81 1.51 -20.70 -1.25
CA SER A 81 0.73 -20.28 -2.40
C SER A 81 -0.76 -20.56 -2.21
N PRO A 82 -1.63 -19.72 -2.80
CA PRO A 82 -3.04 -20.06 -3.00
C PRO A 82 -3.29 -21.34 -3.82
N TRP A 83 -2.27 -21.89 -4.49
CA TRP A 83 -2.36 -23.16 -5.20
C TRP A 83 -2.02 -24.40 -4.37
N ASP A 84 -1.46 -24.22 -3.17
CA ASP A 84 -1.07 -25.34 -2.31
C ASP A 84 -2.24 -25.85 -1.46
N ALA A 85 -2.53 -27.15 -1.55
CA ALA A 85 -3.68 -27.75 -0.89
C ALA A 85 -3.58 -27.71 0.65
N ALA A 86 -2.37 -27.89 1.22
CA ALA A 86 -2.18 -27.93 2.66
C ALA A 86 -2.30 -26.53 3.26
N HIS A 87 -1.73 -25.53 2.58
CA HIS A 87 -1.87 -24.12 2.92
C HIS A 87 -3.34 -23.71 2.92
N ILE A 88 -4.06 -23.95 1.82
CA ILE A 88 -5.49 -23.62 1.74
C ILE A 88 -6.29 -24.37 2.79
N ALA A 89 -6.08 -25.67 2.99
CA ALA A 89 -6.78 -26.43 4.02
C ALA A 89 -6.51 -25.90 5.44
N ALA A 90 -5.35 -25.29 5.69
CA ALA A 90 -5.10 -24.57 6.94
C ALA A 90 -5.88 -23.25 6.99
N VAL A 91 -5.89 -22.48 5.90
CA VAL A 91 -6.63 -21.21 5.82
C VAL A 91 -8.14 -21.39 6.02
N LEU A 92 -8.73 -22.41 5.40
CA LEU A 92 -10.17 -22.69 5.48
C LEU A 92 -10.64 -23.14 6.87
N LYS A 93 -9.74 -23.43 7.81
CA LYS A 93 -10.09 -23.64 9.24
C LYS A 93 -10.41 -22.34 9.97
N GLY A 94 -10.04 -21.18 9.40
CA GLY A 94 -10.43 -19.86 9.88
C GLY A 94 -11.94 -19.63 9.72
N ASN A 95 -12.43 -18.51 10.25
CA ASN A 95 -13.86 -18.18 10.21
C ASN A 95 -14.17 -17.09 9.17
N ILE A 96 -14.01 -17.45 7.89
CA ILE A 96 -14.24 -16.55 6.75
C ILE A 96 -15.61 -15.86 6.85
N LYS A 97 -16.65 -16.62 7.22
CA LYS A 97 -18.01 -16.09 7.41
C LYS A 97 -18.06 -14.99 8.46
N GLN A 98 -17.47 -15.23 9.63
CA GLN A 98 -17.47 -14.25 10.72
C GLN A 98 -16.73 -12.97 10.32
N GLU A 99 -15.66 -13.09 9.53
CA GLU A 99 -14.88 -11.96 9.05
C GLU A 99 -15.67 -11.11 8.04
N GLU A 100 -16.32 -11.74 7.05
CA GLU A 100 -17.25 -11.07 6.14
C GLU A 100 -18.41 -10.39 6.90
N GLU A 101 -18.93 -11.04 7.95
CA GLU A 101 -19.94 -10.43 8.82
C GLU A 101 -19.41 -9.22 9.60
N VAL A 102 -18.14 -9.23 10.04
CA VAL A 102 -17.51 -8.08 10.69
C VAL A 102 -17.41 -6.93 9.69
N LEU A 103 -16.93 -7.17 8.47
CA LEU A 103 -16.82 -6.16 7.43
C LEU A 103 -18.19 -5.55 7.08
N LEU A 104 -19.22 -6.38 6.90
CA LEU A 104 -20.59 -5.87 6.69
C LEU A 104 -21.09 -5.03 7.90
N ARG A 105 -20.74 -5.40 9.13
CA ARG A 105 -21.13 -4.64 10.34
C ARG A 105 -20.39 -3.32 10.50
N THR A 106 -19.16 -3.17 10.00
CA THR A 106 -18.44 -1.89 10.05
C THR A 106 -19.09 -0.84 9.15
N HIS A 107 -19.82 -1.27 8.11
CA HIS A 107 -20.50 -0.40 7.16
C HIS A 107 -22.01 -0.20 7.43
N SER A 108 -22.62 -0.92 8.37
CA SER A 108 -24.09 -0.85 8.63
C SER A 108 -24.54 -0.25 9.97
N ASN A 109 -23.69 -0.22 11.00
CA ASN A 109 -24.18 0.00 12.37
C ASN A 109 -23.62 1.28 13.01
N PRO A 110 -24.38 2.38 13.12
CA PRO A 110 -23.97 3.63 13.78
C PRO A 110 -23.40 3.51 15.19
N ASN A 111 -23.80 2.46 15.92
CA ASN A 111 -23.34 2.21 17.29
C ASN A 111 -22.08 1.33 17.35
N ASN A 112 -21.58 0.87 16.20
CA ASN A 112 -20.30 0.18 16.10
C ASN A 112 -19.19 1.23 16.30
N PRO A 113 -18.21 1.03 17.20
CA PRO A 113 -17.08 1.96 17.34
C PRO A 113 -16.24 2.09 16.05
N TYR A 114 -16.42 1.17 15.10
CA TYR A 114 -15.80 1.17 13.77
C TYR A 114 -16.77 1.62 12.65
N TYR A 115 -17.96 2.12 13.00
CA TYR A 115 -18.95 2.59 12.03
C TYR A 115 -18.43 3.72 11.17
N ARG A 116 -18.82 3.69 9.90
CA ARG A 116 -18.53 4.73 8.93
C ARG A 116 -19.85 5.18 8.29
N GLU A 117 -20.11 6.48 8.30
CA GLU A 117 -21.12 7.04 7.40
C GLU A 117 -20.51 7.02 6.01
N ASP A 118 -20.78 5.95 5.27
CA ASP A 118 -20.24 5.76 3.94
C ASP A 118 -20.90 6.76 2.98
N ILE A 119 -20.07 7.62 2.40
CA ILE A 119 -20.47 8.68 1.50
C ILE A 119 -20.01 8.34 0.10
N ASN A 120 -20.94 8.41 -0.85
CA ASN A 120 -20.66 8.37 -2.27
C ASN A 120 -20.93 9.75 -2.87
N HIS A 121 -19.89 10.39 -3.43
CA HIS A 121 -20.02 11.69 -4.08
C HIS A 121 -20.77 12.74 -3.21
N ALA A 122 -20.40 12.83 -1.93
CA ALA A 122 -21.00 13.72 -0.92
C ALA A 122 -22.45 13.37 -0.47
N VAL A 123 -22.99 12.21 -0.87
CA VAL A 123 -24.31 11.72 -0.41
C VAL A 123 -24.14 10.41 0.37
N PRO A 124 -24.74 10.28 1.58
CA PRO A 124 -24.76 9.01 2.30
C PRO A 124 -25.48 7.91 1.50
N TYR A 125 -25.03 6.67 1.62
CA TYR A 125 -25.72 5.56 0.97
C TYR A 125 -27.14 5.35 1.52
N PRO A 126 -28.11 4.94 0.67
CA PRO A 126 -29.41 4.49 1.12
C PRO A 126 -29.28 3.29 2.08
N PHE A 127 -30.21 3.16 3.03
CA PHE A 127 -30.21 2.06 4.00
C PHE A 127 -30.18 0.66 3.35
N ASP A 128 -30.83 0.51 2.19
CA ASP A 128 -30.92 -0.78 1.49
C ASP A 128 -29.64 -1.14 0.70
N TRP A 129 -28.72 -0.20 0.47
CA TRP A 129 -27.50 -0.45 -0.32
C TRP A 129 -26.68 -1.62 0.23
N LEU A 130 -26.37 -1.58 1.53
CA LEU A 130 -25.59 -2.66 2.15
C LEU A 130 -26.41 -3.94 2.30
N LYS A 131 -27.74 -3.84 2.39
CA LYS A 131 -28.63 -5.00 2.42
C LYS A 131 -28.55 -5.77 1.09
N GLU A 132 -28.60 -5.08 -0.05
CA GLU A 132 -28.43 -5.68 -1.37
C GLU A 132 -27.07 -6.37 -1.52
N ILE A 133 -25.98 -5.71 -1.10
CA ILE A 133 -24.63 -6.31 -1.08
C ILE A 133 -24.61 -7.59 -0.23
N LYS A 134 -25.15 -7.52 1.00
CA LYS A 134 -25.19 -8.67 1.91
C LYS A 134 -26.00 -9.84 1.36
N GLU A 135 -27.15 -9.55 0.75
CA GLU A 135 -27.97 -10.56 0.10
C GLU A 135 -27.19 -11.19 -1.06
N ASN A 136 -26.55 -10.39 -1.91
CA ASN A 136 -25.76 -10.89 -3.03
C ASN A 136 -24.54 -11.73 -2.61
N ILE A 137 -23.90 -11.43 -1.47
CA ILE A 137 -22.80 -12.23 -0.91
C ILE A 137 -23.25 -13.65 -0.51
N ASN A 138 -24.50 -13.86 -0.09
CA ASN A 138 -24.96 -15.17 0.40
C ASN A 138 -24.02 -15.82 1.44
N LEU A 139 -23.90 -15.22 2.64
CA LEU A 139 -22.94 -15.62 3.69
C LEU A 139 -22.98 -17.11 4.09
N SER A 140 -24.08 -17.84 3.86
CA SER A 140 -24.14 -19.27 4.15
C SER A 140 -23.22 -20.11 3.26
N GLN A 141 -22.75 -19.57 2.13
CA GLN A 141 -21.75 -20.26 1.31
C GLN A 141 -20.43 -20.52 2.05
N PHE A 142 -20.17 -19.78 3.13
CA PHE A 142 -18.96 -19.90 3.94
C PHE A 142 -19.14 -20.79 5.18
N ASP A 143 -20.30 -21.46 5.38
CA ASP A 143 -20.60 -22.25 6.58
C ASP A 143 -19.75 -23.53 6.71
N SER A 144 -19.27 -24.08 5.59
CA SER A 144 -18.52 -25.34 5.58
C SER A 144 -17.56 -25.38 4.39
N LEU A 145 -16.53 -24.54 4.44
CA LEU A 145 -15.49 -24.52 3.42
C LEU A 145 -14.57 -25.72 3.57
N ILE A 146 -14.42 -26.48 2.49
CA ILE A 146 -13.42 -27.53 2.34
C ILE A 146 -12.57 -27.21 1.12
N TYR A 147 -11.33 -27.69 1.13
CA TYR A 147 -10.44 -27.54 -0.01
C TYR A 147 -11.03 -28.25 -1.25
N ASP A 148 -11.00 -27.55 -2.38
CA ASP A 148 -11.38 -28.04 -3.70
C ASP A 148 -10.33 -27.58 -4.71
N SER A 149 -9.75 -28.53 -5.44
CA SER A 149 -8.70 -28.23 -6.42
C SER A 149 -9.21 -27.45 -7.64
N SER A 150 -10.52 -27.44 -7.91
CA SER A 150 -11.12 -26.66 -8.99
C SER A 150 -11.29 -25.17 -8.64
N LYS A 151 -11.07 -24.77 -7.39
CA LYS A 151 -11.15 -23.38 -6.93
C LYS A 151 -9.84 -22.61 -7.05
N ARG A 152 -8.77 -23.27 -7.52
CA ARG A 152 -7.50 -22.59 -7.82
C ARG A 152 -7.65 -21.76 -9.09
N GLY A 153 -7.06 -20.58 -9.11
CA GLY A 153 -7.16 -19.67 -10.24
C GLY A 153 -5.95 -18.75 -10.38
N ILE A 154 -6.00 -17.89 -11.39
CA ILE A 154 -5.00 -16.84 -11.64
C ILE A 154 -5.71 -15.60 -12.18
N THR A 155 -5.20 -14.42 -11.86
CA THR A 155 -5.68 -13.18 -12.48
C THR A 155 -5.18 -13.05 -13.91
N VAL A 156 -6.07 -12.68 -14.84
CA VAL A 156 -5.75 -12.48 -16.27
C VAL A 156 -5.70 -10.99 -16.66
N THR A 157 -5.99 -10.09 -15.71
CA THR A 157 -5.87 -8.64 -15.86
C THR A 157 -5.56 -8.02 -14.49
N ASN A 158 -5.28 -6.71 -14.46
CA ASN A 158 -5.16 -5.98 -13.20
C ASN A 158 -6.55 -5.74 -12.60
N LEU A 159 -6.69 -6.01 -11.30
CA LEU A 159 -7.96 -5.96 -10.59
C LEU A 159 -7.87 -5.04 -9.37
N ALA A 160 -8.96 -4.33 -9.11
CA ALA A 160 -9.17 -3.72 -7.80
C ALA A 160 -9.60 -4.82 -6.81
N ALA A 161 -8.81 -5.02 -5.76
CA ALA A 161 -9.17 -5.87 -4.64
C ALA A 161 -10.01 -5.05 -3.65
N ARG A 162 -11.24 -5.50 -3.41
CA ARG A 162 -12.27 -4.78 -2.67
C ARG A 162 -12.61 -5.45 -1.35
N VAL A 163 -12.99 -4.65 -0.36
CA VAL A 163 -13.50 -5.13 0.94
C VAL A 163 -14.91 -5.71 0.80
N LEU A 164 -15.75 -5.14 -0.07
CA LEU A 164 -17.09 -5.62 -0.40
C LEU A 164 -17.24 -5.72 -1.93
N PRO A 165 -18.11 -6.60 -2.46
CA PRO A 165 -18.26 -6.84 -3.90
C PRO A 165 -19.02 -5.70 -4.61
N THR A 166 -18.40 -4.53 -4.67
CA THR A 166 -18.92 -3.34 -5.35
C THR A 166 -17.80 -2.47 -5.90
N THR A 167 -18.06 -1.82 -7.03
CA THR A 167 -17.18 -0.79 -7.61
C THR A 167 -17.43 0.59 -7.02
N GLN A 168 -18.52 0.76 -6.26
CA GLN A 168 -18.84 2.04 -5.65
C GLN A 168 -17.90 2.30 -4.46
N PRO A 169 -17.41 3.54 -4.28
CA PRO A 169 -16.49 3.87 -3.20
C PRO A 169 -17.22 4.10 -1.87
N ALA A 170 -16.55 3.90 -0.75
CA ALA A 170 -17.02 4.33 0.55
C ALA A 170 -16.04 5.34 1.16
N PHE A 171 -16.35 6.62 1.03
CA PHE A 171 -15.58 7.69 1.63
C PHE A 171 -16.17 8.08 2.99
N LEU A 172 -15.33 8.64 3.87
CA LEU A 172 -15.80 9.47 4.98
C LEU A 172 -16.09 10.90 4.48
N ASN A 173 -16.60 11.75 5.37
CA ASN A 173 -16.97 13.12 5.03
C ASN A 173 -15.76 13.88 4.43
N PRO A 174 -15.85 14.35 3.17
CA PRO A 174 -14.73 15.03 2.49
C PRO A 174 -14.39 16.40 3.10
N THR A 175 -15.19 16.93 4.03
CA THR A 175 -14.82 18.12 4.80
C THR A 175 -13.85 17.79 5.94
N LEU A 176 -13.61 16.51 6.23
CA LEU A 176 -12.61 16.10 7.20
C LEU A 176 -11.25 15.96 6.48
N PRO A 177 -10.15 16.48 7.04
CA PRO A 177 -8.87 16.43 6.36
C PRO A 177 -8.28 15.03 6.29
N GLY A 178 -7.84 14.64 5.10
CA GLY A 178 -7.39 13.27 4.82
C GLY A 178 -8.55 12.27 4.72
N GLU A 179 -9.77 12.75 4.46
CA GLU A 179 -10.93 11.96 4.10
C GLU A 179 -11.47 12.40 2.74
N GLY A 180 -12.39 11.63 2.15
CA GLY A 180 -12.79 11.83 0.76
C GLY A 180 -11.79 11.19 -0.20
N TYR A 181 -11.82 11.58 -1.48
CA TYR A 181 -10.87 11.05 -2.47
C TYR A 181 -9.41 11.38 -2.08
N PRO A 182 -8.47 10.43 -2.15
CA PRO A 182 -8.57 9.07 -2.71
C PRO A 182 -8.88 7.95 -1.69
N PHE A 183 -9.26 8.27 -0.44
CA PHE A 183 -9.47 7.32 0.66
C PHE A 183 -10.78 6.53 0.56
N ASP A 184 -10.93 5.74 -0.51
CA ASP A 184 -12.00 4.77 -0.62
C ASP A 184 -11.73 3.60 0.34
N TYR A 185 -12.51 3.50 1.41
CA TYR A 185 -12.31 2.48 2.43
C TYR A 185 -12.76 1.08 2.01
N LEU A 186 -13.43 0.95 0.86
CA LEU A 186 -13.66 -0.35 0.22
C LEU A 186 -12.52 -0.77 -0.71
N GLN A 187 -11.58 0.12 -1.01
CA GLN A 187 -10.37 -0.22 -1.75
C GLN A 187 -9.32 -0.80 -0.79
N MET A 188 -8.93 -2.05 -1.00
CA MET A 188 -7.95 -2.75 -0.16
C MET A 188 -6.57 -2.82 -0.83
N SER A 189 -6.53 -3.25 -2.08
CA SER A 189 -5.28 -3.38 -2.84
C SER A 189 -5.51 -3.33 -4.34
N ALA A 190 -4.45 -3.11 -5.11
CA ALA A 190 -4.38 -3.58 -6.48
C ALA A 190 -3.88 -5.03 -6.51
N LEU A 191 -4.42 -5.83 -7.43
CA LEU A 191 -3.99 -7.19 -7.72
C LEU A 191 -3.54 -7.25 -9.18
N TRP A 192 -2.27 -7.59 -9.42
CA TRP A 192 -1.68 -7.58 -10.76
C TRP A 192 -2.02 -8.84 -11.54
N VAL A 193 -2.12 -8.72 -12.87
CA VAL A 193 -2.18 -9.88 -13.78
C VAL A 193 -1.06 -10.89 -13.45
N GLY A 194 -1.34 -12.20 -13.57
CA GLY A 194 -0.38 -13.24 -13.20
C GLY A 194 -0.36 -13.64 -11.72
N THR A 195 -1.16 -13.00 -10.86
CA THR A 195 -1.20 -13.38 -9.44
C THR A 195 -2.02 -14.66 -9.23
N PRO A 196 -1.43 -15.71 -8.62
CA PRO A 196 -2.14 -16.94 -8.28
C PRO A 196 -3.14 -16.67 -7.15
N ILE A 197 -4.32 -17.31 -7.23
CA ILE A 197 -5.41 -17.12 -6.28
C ILE A 197 -6.13 -18.43 -5.95
N TYR A 198 -6.94 -18.41 -4.89
CA TYR A 198 -7.90 -19.44 -4.56
C TYR A 198 -9.28 -18.82 -4.32
N ILE A 199 -10.31 -19.28 -5.02
CA ILE A 199 -11.68 -18.77 -4.94
C ILE A 199 -12.35 -19.35 -3.69
N LEU A 200 -12.70 -18.49 -2.74
CA LEU A 200 -13.39 -18.88 -1.51
C LEU A 200 -14.91 -19.00 -1.75
N GLY A 201 -15.48 -18.02 -2.45
CA GLY A 201 -16.89 -17.95 -2.79
C GLY A 201 -17.18 -16.95 -3.89
N THR A 202 -18.41 -16.97 -4.39
CA THR A 202 -18.87 -16.16 -5.52
C THR A 202 -20.21 -15.53 -5.17
N THR A 203 -20.45 -14.28 -5.58
CA THR A 203 -21.76 -13.64 -5.38
C THR A 203 -22.87 -14.37 -6.14
N GLN A 204 -24.13 -14.22 -5.72
CA GLN A 204 -25.27 -14.90 -6.34
C GLN A 204 -25.46 -14.53 -7.82
N ASP A 205 -25.08 -13.30 -8.20
CA ASP A 205 -25.09 -12.83 -9.58
C ASP A 205 -23.88 -13.27 -10.42
N GLY A 206 -22.88 -13.92 -9.82
CA GLY A 206 -21.65 -14.35 -10.49
C GLY A 206 -20.70 -13.23 -10.89
N ALA A 207 -20.93 -11.99 -10.44
CA ALA A 207 -20.16 -10.83 -10.87
C ALA A 207 -18.85 -10.61 -10.10
N TRP A 208 -18.74 -11.21 -8.91
CA TRP A 208 -17.61 -11.07 -7.99
C TRP A 208 -17.24 -12.39 -7.34
N ASP A 209 -15.93 -12.58 -7.14
CA ASP A 209 -15.35 -13.68 -6.39
C ASP A 209 -14.60 -13.15 -5.17
N LEU A 210 -14.84 -13.78 -4.01
CA LEU A 210 -13.99 -13.62 -2.84
C LEU A 210 -12.79 -14.55 -3.03
N VAL A 211 -11.59 -13.99 -3.09
CA VAL A 211 -10.37 -14.74 -3.40
C VAL A 211 -9.34 -14.59 -2.30
N LEU A 212 -8.64 -15.68 -1.98
CA LEU A 212 -7.37 -15.64 -1.26
C LEU A 212 -6.24 -15.42 -2.27
N THR A 213 -5.42 -14.41 -2.00
CA THR A 213 -4.17 -14.09 -2.70
C THR A 213 -2.96 -14.49 -1.84
N PRO A 214 -1.72 -14.37 -2.33
CA PRO A 214 -0.52 -14.61 -1.51
C PRO A 214 -0.42 -13.72 -0.26
N ASP A 215 -1.10 -12.56 -0.25
CA ASP A 215 -0.95 -11.52 0.76
C ASP A 215 -2.21 -11.22 1.57
N TYR A 216 -3.39 -11.44 1.00
CA TYR A 216 -4.68 -11.06 1.59
C TYR A 216 -5.90 -11.75 0.95
N ILE A 217 -7.05 -11.65 1.59
CA ILE A 217 -8.36 -12.04 1.05
C ILE A 217 -9.14 -10.80 0.61
N ALA A 218 -9.76 -10.84 -0.57
CA ALA A 218 -10.52 -9.71 -1.11
C ALA A 218 -11.58 -10.14 -2.14
N TRP A 219 -12.59 -9.30 -2.34
CA TRP A 219 -13.52 -9.41 -3.47
C TRP A 219 -12.88 -8.83 -4.73
N VAL A 220 -12.96 -9.56 -5.83
CA VAL A 220 -12.49 -9.13 -7.16
C VAL A 220 -13.55 -9.41 -8.23
N LYS A 221 -13.49 -8.70 -9.34
CA LYS A 221 -14.37 -8.95 -10.48
C LYS A 221 -14.08 -10.31 -11.11
N SER A 222 -15.12 -11.13 -11.28
CA SER A 222 -15.01 -12.51 -11.79
C SER A 222 -14.51 -12.60 -13.23
N ASP A 223 -14.74 -11.57 -14.04
CA ASP A 223 -14.29 -11.51 -15.45
C ASP A 223 -12.77 -11.29 -15.60
N GLY A 224 -12.07 -10.93 -14.52
CA GLY A 224 -10.62 -10.74 -14.52
C GLY A 224 -9.82 -11.92 -13.99
N ILE A 225 -10.46 -13.05 -13.69
CA ILE A 225 -9.80 -14.27 -13.21
C ILE A 225 -10.10 -15.47 -14.12
N ALA A 226 -9.26 -16.49 -14.03
CA ALA A 226 -9.45 -17.75 -14.73
C ALA A 226 -9.09 -18.94 -13.82
N VAL A 227 -9.83 -20.04 -13.94
CA VAL A 227 -9.62 -21.27 -13.17
C VAL A 227 -8.37 -21.99 -13.67
N ALA A 228 -7.45 -22.29 -12.75
CA ALA A 228 -6.17 -22.91 -13.04
C ALA A 228 -6.20 -24.40 -12.68
N ASN A 229 -6.20 -25.25 -13.70
CA ASN A 229 -6.12 -26.69 -13.50
C ASN A 229 -4.68 -27.14 -13.13
N GLN A 230 -4.51 -28.41 -12.77
CA GLN A 230 -3.20 -28.92 -12.33
C GLN A 230 -2.13 -28.85 -13.42
N GLU A 231 -2.50 -29.03 -14.69
CA GLU A 231 -1.56 -28.97 -15.81
C GLU A 231 -1.02 -27.54 -15.97
N PHE A 232 -1.90 -26.54 -16.00
CA PHE A 232 -1.53 -25.13 -16.02
C PHE A 232 -0.60 -24.78 -14.86
N ILE A 233 -0.98 -25.16 -13.63
CA ILE A 233 -0.21 -24.87 -12.42
C ILE A 233 1.19 -25.49 -12.50
N ASN A 234 1.30 -26.74 -12.96
CA ASN A 234 2.59 -27.41 -13.11
C ASN A 234 3.48 -26.68 -14.13
N THR A 235 2.95 -26.36 -15.31
CA THR A 235 3.70 -25.64 -16.35
C THR A 235 4.14 -24.27 -15.86
N TRP A 236 3.24 -23.52 -15.23
CA TRP A 236 3.52 -22.18 -14.71
C TRP A 236 4.58 -22.20 -13.61
N SER A 237 4.38 -23.04 -12.59
CA SER A 237 5.29 -23.13 -11.44
C SER A 237 6.67 -23.66 -11.82
N GLU A 238 6.75 -24.63 -12.73
CA GLU A 238 8.04 -25.10 -13.25
C GLU A 238 8.76 -23.96 -13.99
N ALA A 239 8.10 -23.24 -14.88
CA ALA A 239 8.71 -22.09 -15.56
C ALA A 239 9.14 -20.99 -14.57
N ALA A 240 8.31 -20.71 -13.56
CA ALA A 240 8.61 -19.74 -12.50
C ALA A 240 9.87 -20.14 -11.71
N LYS A 241 10.02 -21.43 -11.40
CA LYS A 241 11.17 -21.96 -10.68
C LYS A 241 12.47 -21.83 -11.47
N HIS A 242 12.39 -21.94 -12.80
CA HIS A 242 13.54 -21.75 -13.68
C HIS A 242 13.96 -20.28 -13.75
N GLN A 243 13.02 -19.38 -14.08
CA GLN A 243 13.29 -17.94 -14.15
C GLN A 243 12.00 -17.14 -14.15
N LEU A 244 11.89 -16.19 -13.22
CA LEU A 244 10.89 -15.13 -13.25
C LEU A 244 11.46 -13.86 -13.92
N ILE A 245 10.60 -13.10 -14.59
CA ILE A 245 10.88 -11.79 -15.17
C ILE A 245 10.00 -10.76 -14.48
N ALA A 246 10.60 -9.78 -13.81
CA ALA A 246 9.92 -8.65 -13.22
C ALA A 246 9.74 -7.53 -14.24
N ILE A 247 8.66 -6.78 -14.09
CA ILE A 247 8.49 -5.48 -14.73
C ILE A 247 9.24 -4.42 -13.91
N THR A 248 10.08 -3.64 -14.57
CA THR A 248 10.93 -2.60 -13.96
C THR A 248 10.52 -1.19 -14.34
N LYS A 249 9.49 -1.04 -15.20
CA LYS A 249 8.91 0.24 -15.59
C LYS A 249 7.40 0.25 -15.40
N THR A 250 6.90 1.24 -14.68
CA THR A 250 5.45 1.44 -14.49
C THR A 250 4.78 1.78 -15.82
N GLY A 251 3.67 1.12 -16.15
CA GLY A 251 2.94 1.35 -17.40
C GLY A 251 3.65 0.72 -18.60
N ALA A 252 4.46 -0.32 -18.36
CA ALA A 252 5.00 -1.15 -19.43
C ALA A 252 3.82 -1.79 -20.18
N THR A 253 3.86 -1.79 -21.51
CA THR A 253 2.80 -2.38 -22.31
C THR A 253 3.19 -3.81 -22.66
N LEU A 254 2.40 -4.77 -22.17
CA LEU A 254 2.41 -6.15 -22.63
C LEU A 254 1.45 -6.26 -23.81
N LEU A 255 1.78 -7.11 -24.79
CA LEU A 255 0.90 -7.40 -25.91
C LEU A 255 0.40 -8.82 -25.75
N ASP A 256 -0.91 -9.00 -25.73
CA ASP A 256 -1.48 -10.34 -25.76
C ASP A 256 -1.30 -11.00 -27.14
N SER A 257 -1.79 -12.24 -27.30
CA SER A 257 -1.65 -12.97 -28.57
C SER A 257 -2.46 -12.41 -29.73
N GLN A 258 -3.38 -11.50 -29.44
CA GLN A 258 -4.24 -10.78 -30.38
C GLN A 258 -3.63 -9.40 -30.70
N GLY A 259 -2.59 -8.99 -29.97
CA GLY A 259 -1.94 -7.69 -30.09
C GLY A 259 -2.61 -6.60 -29.24
N GLU A 260 -3.51 -6.97 -28.32
CA GLU A 260 -4.16 -6.02 -27.44
C GLU A 260 -3.24 -5.59 -26.29
N PRO A 261 -3.22 -4.29 -25.94
CA PRO A 261 -2.34 -3.77 -24.92
C PRO A 261 -2.87 -4.05 -23.51
N LEU A 262 -2.04 -4.67 -22.68
CA LEU A 262 -2.23 -4.80 -21.24
C LEU A 262 -1.16 -4.00 -20.50
N GLN A 263 -1.56 -3.11 -19.60
CA GLN A 263 -0.61 -2.35 -18.79
C GLN A 263 -0.05 -3.20 -17.66
N ALA A 264 1.26 -3.18 -17.51
CA ALA A 264 2.01 -3.82 -16.45
C ALA A 264 2.71 -2.77 -15.59
N TYR A 265 2.84 -3.07 -14.31
CA TYR A 265 3.38 -2.15 -13.31
C TYR A 265 4.57 -2.78 -12.60
N VAL A 266 5.49 -1.96 -12.09
CA VAL A 266 6.53 -2.44 -11.17
C VAL A 266 5.85 -3.16 -10.01
N GLY A 267 6.35 -4.34 -9.65
CA GLY A 267 5.69 -5.24 -8.70
C GLY A 267 4.95 -6.42 -9.37
N SER A 268 4.71 -6.36 -10.68
CA SER A 268 4.26 -7.53 -11.46
C SER A 268 5.46 -8.32 -11.99
N PHE A 269 5.27 -9.64 -12.12
CA PHE A 269 6.29 -10.54 -12.65
C PHE A 269 5.65 -11.80 -13.25
N PHE A 270 6.39 -12.45 -14.14
CA PHE A 270 5.90 -13.56 -14.94
C PHE A 270 6.97 -14.64 -15.12
N PRO A 271 6.61 -15.92 -15.27
CA PRO A 271 7.55 -16.94 -15.72
C PRO A 271 8.14 -16.58 -17.08
N ARG A 272 9.43 -16.82 -17.26
CA ARG A 272 10.10 -16.68 -18.56
C ARG A 272 9.63 -17.77 -19.52
N ALA A 273 9.31 -17.41 -20.75
CA ALA A 273 9.06 -18.38 -21.81
C ALA A 273 10.37 -19.02 -22.29
N THR A 274 10.36 -20.32 -22.56
CA THR A 274 11.56 -21.09 -22.98
C THR A 274 11.86 -20.97 -24.47
N SER A 275 10.87 -20.61 -25.30
CA SER A 275 11.00 -20.38 -26.73
C SER A 275 11.00 -18.88 -27.02
N SER A 276 12.17 -18.25 -27.15
CA SER A 276 12.23 -16.84 -27.53
C SER A 276 11.99 -16.66 -29.03
N HIS A 277 11.10 -15.74 -29.41
CA HIS A 277 10.81 -15.44 -30.81
C HIS A 277 11.71 -14.36 -31.42
N LEU A 278 12.40 -13.55 -30.59
CA LEU A 278 13.24 -12.43 -31.03
C LEU A 278 14.59 -12.42 -30.32
N GLU A 279 15.63 -11.98 -31.03
CA GLU A 279 16.96 -11.76 -30.46
C GLU A 279 16.86 -10.59 -29.45
N ASN A 280 17.23 -10.84 -28.19
CA ASN A 280 17.19 -9.91 -27.04
C ASN A 280 15.82 -9.62 -26.40
N SER A 281 14.69 -10.23 -26.76
CA SER A 281 13.45 -10.08 -25.96
C SER A 281 13.42 -11.01 -24.74
N LEU A 282 12.91 -10.50 -23.62
CA LEU A 282 12.53 -11.34 -22.47
C LEU A 282 11.08 -11.74 -22.65
N ASP A 283 10.86 -12.84 -23.39
CA ASP A 283 9.53 -13.41 -23.57
C ASP A 283 9.04 -14.01 -22.24
N ILE A 284 7.78 -13.72 -21.91
CA ILE A 284 7.10 -14.11 -20.67
C ILE A 284 5.87 -14.96 -20.97
N MET A 285 5.46 -15.75 -19.97
CA MET A 285 4.17 -16.43 -19.94
C MET A 285 3.10 -15.47 -19.38
N LEU A 286 2.13 -15.11 -20.21
CA LEU A 286 0.97 -14.31 -19.83
C LEU A 286 -0.25 -15.23 -19.66
N PRO A 287 -1.00 -15.14 -18.56
CA PRO A 287 -2.20 -15.93 -18.38
C PRO A 287 -3.37 -15.24 -19.10
N VAL A 288 -4.10 -16.01 -19.89
CA VAL A 288 -5.34 -15.57 -20.53
C VAL A 288 -6.46 -16.55 -20.21
N THR A 289 -7.70 -16.11 -20.39
CA THR A 289 -8.88 -16.94 -20.14
C THR A 289 -9.42 -17.51 -21.45
N ASP A 290 -9.88 -18.76 -21.42
CA ASP A 290 -10.60 -19.37 -22.55
C ASP A 290 -12.12 -19.13 -22.46
N GLU A 291 -12.87 -19.63 -23.45
CA GLU A 291 -14.34 -19.48 -23.51
C GLU A 291 -15.08 -20.14 -22.32
N ASN A 292 -14.41 -21.02 -21.57
CA ASN A 292 -14.94 -21.72 -20.40
C ASN A 292 -14.37 -21.18 -19.08
N HIS A 293 -13.74 -20.00 -19.09
CA HIS A 293 -13.07 -19.38 -17.94
C HIS A 293 -11.90 -20.19 -17.37
N HIS A 294 -11.29 -21.09 -18.13
CA HIS A 294 -10.06 -21.77 -17.74
C HIS A 294 -8.83 -20.97 -18.16
N ALA A 295 -7.81 -21.01 -17.31
CA ALA A 295 -6.54 -20.37 -17.57
C ALA A 295 -5.77 -21.11 -18.68
N SER A 296 -5.25 -20.35 -19.63
CA SER A 296 -4.31 -20.81 -20.65
C SER A 296 -3.11 -19.87 -20.72
N ILE A 297 -1.98 -20.36 -21.25
CA ILE A 297 -0.74 -19.61 -21.34
C ILE A 297 -0.56 -19.06 -22.75
N LYS A 298 -0.25 -17.78 -22.85
CA LYS A 298 0.24 -17.13 -24.06
C LYS A 298 1.65 -16.61 -23.83
N ILE A 299 2.41 -16.50 -24.91
CA ILE A 299 3.73 -15.87 -24.87
C ILE A 299 3.56 -14.40 -25.26
N SER A 300 4.05 -13.50 -24.41
CA SER A 300 4.16 -12.06 -24.68
C SER A 300 5.62 -11.67 -24.63
N SER A 301 6.05 -10.73 -25.46
CA SER A 301 7.37 -10.12 -25.32
C SER A 301 7.29 -8.89 -24.40
N VAL A 302 8.33 -8.67 -23.59
CA VAL A 302 8.53 -7.42 -22.86
C VAL A 302 9.82 -6.77 -23.33
N ALA A 303 9.81 -5.45 -23.44
CA ALA A 303 10.99 -4.70 -23.83
C ALA A 303 12.11 -4.88 -22.76
N PRO A 304 13.38 -5.08 -23.16
CA PRO A 304 14.47 -5.32 -22.20
C PRO A 304 14.74 -4.15 -21.25
N ASP A 305 14.40 -2.92 -21.66
CA ASP A 305 14.50 -1.72 -20.82
C ASP A 305 13.32 -1.56 -19.85
N GLN A 306 12.35 -2.49 -19.88
CA GLN A 306 11.15 -2.48 -19.03
C GLN A 306 11.01 -3.73 -18.17
N SER A 307 12.00 -4.64 -18.26
CA SER A 307 11.96 -5.91 -17.55
C SER A 307 13.35 -6.39 -17.13
N ALA A 308 13.40 -7.22 -16.09
CA ALA A 308 14.63 -7.83 -15.60
C ALA A 308 14.37 -9.23 -15.03
N PRO A 309 15.35 -10.16 -15.09
CA PRO A 309 15.23 -11.43 -14.38
C PRO A 309 15.18 -11.21 -12.86
N ILE A 310 14.41 -12.02 -12.14
CA ILE A 310 14.41 -12.08 -10.68
C ILE A 310 15.39 -13.18 -10.21
N PRO A 311 16.26 -12.90 -9.22
CA PRO A 311 16.49 -11.59 -8.61
C PRO A 311 17.39 -10.72 -9.50
N LEU A 312 17.02 -9.45 -9.66
CA LEU A 312 17.94 -8.40 -10.07
C LEU A 312 18.92 -8.14 -8.91
N SER A 313 20.19 -7.83 -9.19
CA SER A 313 21.14 -7.46 -8.14
C SER A 313 20.68 -6.22 -7.39
N LEU A 314 20.67 -6.27 -6.06
CA LEU A 314 20.25 -5.13 -5.24
C LEU A 314 21.45 -4.20 -5.02
N THR A 315 21.63 -3.27 -5.95
CA THR A 315 22.66 -2.22 -5.89
C THR A 315 21.98 -0.85 -5.83
N PRO A 316 22.67 0.20 -5.34
CA PRO A 316 22.17 1.57 -5.44
C PRO A 316 21.81 1.97 -6.88
N HIS A 317 22.56 1.50 -7.88
CA HIS A 317 22.27 1.70 -9.30
C HIS A 317 20.90 1.14 -9.70
N HIS A 318 20.67 -0.16 -9.53
CA HIS A 318 19.39 -0.75 -9.93
C HIS A 318 18.22 -0.21 -9.10
N MET A 319 18.45 0.19 -7.84
CA MET A 319 17.47 0.90 -7.03
C MET A 319 17.13 2.26 -7.63
N ALA A 320 18.14 3.05 -8.03
CA ALA A 320 17.96 4.31 -8.73
C ALA A 320 17.19 4.15 -10.04
N ASP A 321 17.51 3.14 -10.83
CA ASP A 321 16.82 2.86 -12.09
C ASP A 321 15.33 2.61 -11.87
N ILE A 322 14.96 1.72 -10.94
CA ILE A 322 13.55 1.42 -10.68
C ILE A 322 12.84 2.62 -10.05
N ILE A 323 13.45 3.30 -9.06
CA ILE A 323 12.87 4.51 -8.45
C ILE A 323 12.62 5.58 -9.51
N SER A 324 13.48 5.73 -10.53
CA SER A 324 13.29 6.70 -11.62
C SER A 324 11.99 6.49 -12.40
N THR A 325 11.45 5.27 -12.41
CA THR A 325 10.18 4.93 -13.08
C THR A 325 8.95 5.05 -12.17
N MET A 326 9.17 5.28 -10.88
CA MET A 326 8.13 5.29 -9.84
C MET A 326 7.96 6.66 -9.19
N ILE A 327 9.03 7.46 -9.06
CA ILE A 327 9.04 8.76 -8.39
C ILE A 327 8.08 9.76 -9.06
N GLY A 328 7.37 10.55 -8.26
CA GLY A 328 6.37 11.52 -8.72
C GLY A 328 5.03 10.91 -9.13
N ARG A 329 4.86 9.58 -9.05
CA ARG A 329 3.55 8.97 -9.27
C ARG A 329 2.59 9.33 -8.12
N PRO A 330 1.32 9.64 -8.42
CA PRO A 330 0.32 9.92 -7.40
C PRO A 330 0.21 8.85 -6.32
N TYR A 331 -0.18 9.27 -5.11
CA TYR A 331 -0.54 8.38 -4.02
C TYR A 331 -1.93 7.78 -4.26
N GLY A 332 -2.03 6.45 -4.27
CA GLY A 332 -3.30 5.72 -4.40
C GLY A 332 -3.59 4.91 -3.15
N TRP A 333 -4.48 5.39 -2.27
CA TRP A 333 -4.92 4.64 -1.09
C TRP A 333 -5.42 3.26 -1.51
N GLY A 334 -4.87 2.19 -0.94
CA GLY A 334 -5.33 0.85 -1.26
C GLY A 334 -5.12 0.44 -2.73
N GLY A 335 -4.36 1.17 -3.55
CA GLY A 335 -4.27 0.87 -4.98
C GLY A 335 -5.33 1.53 -5.86
N VAL A 336 -6.07 2.55 -5.39
CA VAL A 336 -7.00 3.32 -6.25
C VAL A 336 -6.28 3.74 -7.54
N GLU A 337 -6.92 3.51 -8.69
CA GLU A 337 -6.38 3.79 -10.03
C GLU A 337 -5.04 3.11 -10.35
N PHE A 338 -4.70 2.02 -9.65
CA PHE A 338 -3.41 1.32 -9.78
C PHE A 338 -2.19 2.21 -9.43
N TYR A 339 -2.41 3.28 -8.67
CA TYR A 339 -1.36 4.01 -7.97
C TYR A 339 -1.04 3.34 -6.64
N ASN A 340 0.23 3.39 -6.24
CA ASN A 340 0.65 2.76 -5.00
C ASN A 340 0.33 3.65 -3.79
N ASP A 341 0.04 3.03 -2.64
CA ASP A 341 0.20 3.66 -1.33
C ASP A 341 1.61 3.38 -0.78
N CYS A 342 1.86 3.78 0.47
CA CYS A 342 3.18 3.67 1.09
C CYS A 342 3.76 2.24 1.07
N SER A 343 2.97 1.22 1.40
CA SER A 343 3.47 -0.16 1.50
C SER A 343 3.43 -0.87 0.16
N ALA A 344 2.46 -0.58 -0.70
CA ALA A 344 2.45 -1.07 -2.08
C ALA A 344 3.64 -0.53 -2.89
N GLU A 345 4.09 0.70 -2.61
CA GLU A 345 5.27 1.31 -3.23
C GLU A 345 6.52 0.49 -2.93
N LEU A 346 6.78 0.21 -1.65
CA LEU A 346 7.94 -0.58 -1.26
C LEU A 346 7.82 -2.03 -1.76
N LYS A 347 6.64 -2.66 -1.65
CA LYS A 347 6.42 -4.01 -2.19
C LYS A 347 6.76 -4.07 -3.68
N SER A 348 6.30 -3.09 -4.44
CA SER A 348 6.58 -2.99 -5.88
C SER A 348 8.08 -2.81 -6.13
N LEU A 349 8.71 -1.86 -5.45
CA LEU A 349 10.13 -1.54 -5.59
C LEU A 349 11.04 -2.74 -5.28
N PHE A 350 10.69 -3.54 -4.27
CA PHE A 350 11.52 -4.67 -3.82
C PHE A 350 11.30 -5.98 -4.60
N THR A 351 10.21 -6.07 -5.37
CA THR A 351 9.86 -7.28 -6.13
C THR A 351 10.91 -7.68 -7.18
N PRO A 352 11.44 -6.77 -8.03
CA PRO A 352 12.48 -7.12 -9.00
C PRO A 352 13.74 -7.75 -8.38
N PHE A 353 14.07 -7.38 -7.14
CA PHE A 353 15.21 -7.92 -6.39
C PHE A 353 14.91 -9.27 -5.72
N GLY A 354 13.72 -9.83 -5.94
CA GLY A 354 13.29 -11.09 -5.35
C GLY A 354 12.92 -11.00 -3.88
N ILE A 355 12.67 -9.80 -3.34
CA ILE A 355 12.33 -9.61 -1.93
C ILE A 355 10.82 -9.50 -1.79
N TYR A 356 10.22 -10.52 -1.18
CA TYR A 356 8.80 -10.49 -0.82
C TYR A 356 8.55 -9.53 0.35
N LEU A 357 7.68 -8.55 0.13
CA LEU A 357 7.13 -7.72 1.19
C LEU A 357 5.62 -7.98 1.32
N PRO A 358 5.09 -8.18 2.54
CA PRO A 358 3.66 -8.18 2.79
C PRO A 358 2.97 -6.90 2.32
N ARG A 359 1.68 -6.99 2.02
CA ARG A 359 0.87 -5.84 1.58
C ARG A 359 0.82 -4.68 2.58
N HIS A 360 0.78 -4.97 3.88
CA HIS A 360 0.51 -3.97 4.92
C HIS A 360 1.79 -3.44 5.59
N SER A 361 1.84 -2.13 5.82
CA SER A 361 3.01 -1.45 6.39
C SER A 361 3.48 -2.03 7.73
N SER A 362 2.55 -2.50 8.57
CA SER A 362 2.87 -3.08 9.88
C SER A 362 3.54 -4.45 9.79
N ASP A 363 3.31 -5.19 8.71
CA ASP A 363 3.86 -6.52 8.50
C ASP A 363 5.18 -6.47 7.72
N GLN A 364 5.41 -5.40 6.94
CA GLN A 364 6.70 -5.22 6.24
C GLN A 364 7.89 -5.13 7.20
N ILE A 365 7.71 -4.67 8.43
CA ILE A 365 8.78 -4.62 9.43
C ILE A 365 9.09 -5.97 10.07
N THR A 366 8.31 -7.03 9.80
CA THR A 366 8.55 -8.36 10.38
C THR A 366 9.40 -9.24 9.48
N ILE A 367 9.67 -8.84 8.24
CA ILE A 367 10.40 -9.70 7.29
C ILE A 367 11.92 -9.67 7.50
N GLY A 368 12.45 -8.69 8.21
CA GLY A 368 13.86 -8.60 8.57
C GLY A 368 14.07 -8.49 10.08
N LYS A 369 15.26 -8.08 10.49
CA LYS A 369 15.53 -7.84 11.91
C LYS A 369 14.88 -6.53 12.35
N MET A 370 13.78 -6.64 13.08
CA MET A 370 13.05 -5.50 13.63
C MET A 370 13.68 -5.00 14.93
N ILE A 371 13.87 -3.68 15.02
CA ILE A 371 14.42 -2.97 16.16
C ILE A 371 13.45 -1.85 16.53
N ASP A 372 12.85 -1.94 17.72
CA ASP A 372 11.91 -0.94 18.22
C ASP A 372 12.67 0.24 18.86
N ARG A 373 12.36 1.46 18.38
CA ARG A 373 12.89 2.74 18.85
C ARG A 373 11.77 3.71 19.23
N SER A 374 10.57 3.20 19.45
CA SER A 374 9.40 3.98 19.84
C SER A 374 9.60 4.68 21.20
N SER A 375 10.45 4.16 22.09
CA SER A 375 10.76 4.79 23.37
C SER A 375 11.75 5.97 23.28
N LEU A 376 12.48 6.11 22.17
CA LEU A 376 13.46 7.18 21.98
C LEU A 376 12.80 8.51 21.63
N LEU A 377 13.46 9.63 21.93
CA LEU A 377 13.06 10.95 21.46
C LEU A 377 13.31 11.09 19.94
N PRO A 378 12.59 12.00 19.23
CA PRO A 378 12.73 12.17 17.78
C PRO A 378 14.19 12.36 17.31
N ARG A 379 14.96 13.17 18.03
CA ARG A 379 16.39 13.39 17.72
C ARG A 379 17.22 12.12 17.83
N GLU A 380 16.97 11.32 18.86
CA GLU A 380 17.70 10.06 19.09
C GLU A 380 17.30 9.00 18.04
N ARG A 381 16.05 8.99 17.58
CA ARG A 381 15.59 8.14 16.48
C ARG A 381 16.29 8.48 15.17
N LEU A 382 16.41 9.78 14.86
CA LEU A 382 17.13 10.24 13.67
C LEU A 382 18.63 9.94 13.78
N SER A 383 19.25 10.18 14.93
CA SER A 383 20.66 9.78 15.17
C SER A 383 20.84 8.28 14.96
N TYR A 384 19.98 7.46 15.57
CA TYR A 384 20.03 6.02 15.39
C TYR A 384 19.93 5.61 13.91
N LEU A 385 19.04 6.23 13.15
CA LEU A 385 18.90 5.93 11.72
C LEU A 385 20.14 6.32 10.92
N MET A 386 20.74 7.48 11.22
CA MET A 386 21.97 7.93 10.56
C MET A 386 23.20 7.10 10.94
N ASP A 387 23.26 6.64 12.20
CA ASP A 387 24.40 5.89 12.75
C ASP A 387 24.33 4.39 12.42
N GLN A 388 23.13 3.82 12.35
CA GLN A 388 22.90 2.37 12.30
C GLN A 388 22.04 1.92 11.11
N GLY A 389 21.31 2.84 10.49
CA GLY A 389 20.52 2.55 9.30
C GLY A 389 21.42 2.19 8.12
N LYS A 390 21.01 1.16 7.39
CA LYS A 390 21.63 0.75 6.13
C LYS A 390 20.83 1.32 4.96
N PRO A 391 21.42 2.20 4.13
CA PRO A 391 20.78 2.69 2.91
C PRO A 391 20.18 1.55 2.09
N PHE A 392 18.95 1.74 1.61
CA PHE A 392 18.19 0.81 0.77
C PHE A 392 17.82 -0.54 1.43
N LEU A 393 18.21 -0.75 2.69
CA LEU A 393 17.97 -1.98 3.43
C LEU A 393 17.26 -1.74 4.78
N SER A 394 16.99 -0.48 5.13
CA SER A 394 16.29 -0.13 6.36
C SER A 394 14.90 0.41 6.06
N LEU A 395 13.88 -0.35 6.45
CA LEU A 395 12.48 0.09 6.42
C LEU A 395 12.11 0.71 7.77
N ILE A 396 11.43 1.85 7.78
CA ILE A 396 10.94 2.50 9.00
C ILE A 396 9.42 2.45 9.01
N TYR A 397 8.83 1.88 10.07
CA TYR A 397 7.39 1.95 10.34
C TYR A 397 7.11 2.94 11.47
N ILE A 398 6.23 3.90 11.19
CA ILE A 398 5.90 5.00 12.12
C ILE A 398 4.44 4.99 12.60
N GLY A 399 3.72 3.88 12.39
CA GLY A 399 2.29 3.79 12.70
C GLY A 399 1.43 4.31 11.56
N GLY A 400 0.94 3.41 10.71
CA GLY A 400 0.14 3.74 9.52
C GLY A 400 0.93 4.23 8.30
N HIS A 401 2.27 4.26 8.36
CA HIS A 401 3.12 4.64 7.24
C HIS A 401 4.47 3.89 7.30
N VAL A 402 4.99 3.51 6.14
CA VAL A 402 6.29 2.82 5.98
C VAL A 402 7.18 3.59 5.00
N ILE A 403 8.48 3.61 5.29
CA ILE A 403 9.46 4.50 4.66
C ILE A 403 10.73 3.71 4.34
N LEU A 404 11.38 3.98 3.21
CA LEU A 404 12.69 3.44 2.88
C LEU A 404 13.78 4.46 3.22
N TYR A 405 14.72 4.11 4.09
CA TYR A 405 15.91 4.94 4.34
C TYR A 405 16.91 4.80 3.20
N ILE A 406 17.41 5.93 2.67
CA ILE A 406 18.39 5.94 1.57
C ILE A 406 19.75 6.52 1.96
N GLY A 407 19.90 7.05 3.18
CA GLY A 407 21.20 7.50 3.68
C GLY A 407 21.16 8.80 4.47
N SER A 408 22.34 9.23 4.90
CA SER A 408 22.57 10.49 5.62
C SER A 408 23.21 11.50 4.68
N TYR A 409 22.62 12.69 4.58
CA TYR A 409 23.09 13.75 3.67
C TYR A 409 23.24 15.07 4.42
N SER A 410 24.02 15.99 3.86
CA SER A 410 24.15 17.35 4.44
C SER A 410 22.78 18.02 4.51
N ASN A 411 22.46 18.63 5.64
CA ASN A 411 21.20 19.33 5.82
C ASN A 411 21.26 20.71 5.15
N PRO A 412 20.41 21.00 4.14
CA PRO A 412 20.43 22.30 3.46
C PRO A 412 19.98 23.46 4.35
N TYR A 413 19.28 23.17 5.46
CA TYR A 413 18.78 24.17 6.40
C TYR A 413 19.70 24.40 7.60
N ASP A 414 20.72 23.55 7.77
CA ASP A 414 21.75 23.69 8.79
C ASP A 414 23.05 23.04 8.30
N SER A 415 23.97 23.87 7.80
CA SER A 415 25.22 23.43 7.18
C SER A 415 26.16 22.65 8.12
N ASN A 416 25.88 22.63 9.42
CA ASN A 416 26.67 21.88 10.41
C ASN A 416 26.00 20.58 10.86
N SER A 417 24.87 20.18 10.25
CA SER A 417 24.20 18.93 10.56
C SER A 417 23.93 18.06 9.33
N PHE A 418 23.68 16.79 9.60
CA PHE A 418 23.20 15.82 8.63
C PHE A 418 21.71 15.58 8.85
N MET A 419 21.03 15.17 7.79
CA MET A 419 19.64 14.73 7.80
C MET A 419 19.55 13.29 7.28
N ALA A 420 18.63 12.52 7.85
CA ALA A 420 18.25 11.23 7.28
C ALA A 420 17.35 11.46 6.06
N MET A 421 17.78 10.98 4.90
CA MET A 421 17.01 11.03 3.65
C MET A 421 16.27 9.72 3.41
N THR A 422 15.09 9.81 2.81
CA THR A 422 14.23 8.66 2.56
C THR A 422 13.56 8.71 1.19
N TYR A 423 13.13 7.55 0.71
CA TYR A 423 12.17 7.40 -0.39
C TYR A 423 10.85 6.85 0.16
N GLN A 424 9.73 7.46 -0.23
CA GLN A 424 8.40 7.08 0.28
C GLN A 424 7.29 7.62 -0.62
N ASN A 425 6.16 6.91 -0.67
CA ASN A 425 4.92 7.40 -1.25
C ASN A 425 3.96 7.79 -0.12
N LEU A 426 3.72 9.10 0.03
CA LEU A 426 3.01 9.66 1.17
C LEU A 426 1.89 10.61 0.74
N TRP A 427 0.76 10.51 1.43
CA TRP A 427 -0.37 11.41 1.18
C TRP A 427 -0.07 12.83 1.64
N GLY A 428 0.28 13.01 2.92
CA GLY A 428 0.53 14.34 3.45
C GLY A 428 0.94 14.35 4.92
N LEU A 429 1.44 15.50 5.35
CA LEU A 429 1.85 15.78 6.71
C LEU A 429 0.67 16.33 7.52
N ARG A 430 0.61 15.93 8.79
CA ARG A 430 -0.38 16.46 9.73
C ARG A 430 0.25 17.58 10.57
N PRO A 431 -0.45 18.72 10.73
CA PRO A 431 -0.10 19.72 11.74
C PRO A 431 -0.26 19.21 13.18
N ASN A 432 0.24 20.00 14.13
CA ASN A 432 0.08 19.71 15.55
C ASN A 432 -1.39 19.86 15.99
N ALA A 433 -1.68 19.45 17.23
CA ALA A 433 -3.05 19.40 17.77
C ALA A 433 -3.79 20.75 17.78
N SER A 434 -3.10 21.87 17.60
CA SER A 434 -3.72 23.20 17.48
C SER A 434 -4.41 23.42 16.12
N TYR A 435 -4.08 22.59 15.12
CA TYR A 435 -4.64 22.65 13.76
C TYR A 435 -5.08 21.25 13.31
N PRO A 436 -6.02 20.59 14.04
CA PRO A 436 -6.40 19.20 13.79
C PRO A 436 -7.07 19.03 12.42
N ASP A 437 -7.73 20.10 11.97
CA ASP A 437 -8.52 20.19 10.75
C ASP A 437 -7.69 20.59 9.52
N ARG A 438 -6.37 20.34 9.53
CA ARG A 438 -5.49 20.63 8.39
C ARG A 438 -4.69 19.42 7.91
N ARG A 439 -4.40 19.33 6.60
CA ARG A 439 -3.30 18.52 6.05
C ARG A 439 -2.42 19.35 5.11
N SER A 440 -1.14 18.98 5.07
CA SER A 440 -0.21 19.48 4.06
C SER A 440 0.09 18.35 3.08
N ILE A 441 -0.56 18.37 1.91
CA ILE A 441 -0.59 17.28 0.93
C ILE A 441 0.72 17.27 0.13
N ILE A 442 1.32 16.08 0.04
CA ILE A 442 2.40 15.77 -0.91
C ILE A 442 1.83 14.93 -2.06
N GLY A 443 1.09 13.87 -1.73
CA GLY A 443 0.24 13.13 -2.66
C GLY A 443 0.97 12.32 -3.73
N GLN A 444 2.25 11.99 -3.52
CA GLN A 444 3.06 11.25 -4.49
C GLN A 444 4.26 10.54 -3.87
N SER A 445 4.88 9.64 -4.62
CA SER A 445 6.22 9.12 -4.33
C SER A 445 7.29 10.21 -4.45
N ALA A 446 8.16 10.32 -3.45
CA ALA A 446 9.14 11.39 -3.36
C ALA A 446 10.38 10.97 -2.56
N PHE A 447 11.50 11.62 -2.87
CA PHE A 447 12.58 11.78 -1.91
C PHE A 447 12.20 12.84 -0.89
N PHE A 448 12.22 12.45 0.37
CA PHE A 448 11.73 13.30 1.44
C PHE A 448 12.57 13.12 2.71
N PRO A 449 13.12 14.19 3.30
CA PRO A 449 13.95 14.07 4.49
C PRO A 449 13.11 13.89 5.75
N LEU A 450 13.63 13.13 6.72
CA LEU A 450 13.08 13.08 8.06
C LEU A 450 13.71 14.18 8.91
N LEU A 451 13.06 15.34 8.97
CA LEU A 451 13.49 16.49 9.74
C LEU A 451 12.82 16.52 11.12
N LEU A 452 13.43 17.19 12.09
CA LEU A 452 12.81 17.46 13.39
C LEU A 452 11.65 18.46 13.28
N GLU A 453 11.79 19.42 12.37
CA GLU A 453 10.82 20.45 12.04
C GLU A 453 10.95 20.76 10.54
N TYR A 454 9.83 21.04 9.87
CA TYR A 454 9.83 21.45 8.46
C TYR A 454 9.81 22.98 8.38
N PRO A 455 10.78 23.61 7.68
CA PRO A 455 10.94 25.07 7.68
C PRO A 455 9.76 25.80 7.03
N GLU A 456 9.00 25.13 6.17
CA GLU A 456 7.87 25.73 5.45
C GLU A 456 6.63 25.92 6.31
N ASP A 457 6.44 25.05 7.30
CA ASP A 457 5.35 25.16 8.27
C ASP A 457 5.76 24.49 9.59
N SER A 458 6.18 25.32 10.55
CA SER A 458 6.55 24.89 11.92
C SER A 458 5.42 24.19 12.70
N THR A 459 4.18 24.25 12.21
CA THR A 459 3.07 23.53 12.83
C THR A 459 3.05 22.06 12.44
N LEU A 460 3.74 21.65 11.37
CA LEU A 460 3.78 20.26 10.90
C LEU A 460 4.49 19.35 11.89
N VAL A 461 3.87 18.20 12.18
CA VAL A 461 4.46 17.19 13.04
C VAL A 461 5.47 16.38 12.23
N SER A 462 6.72 16.38 12.70
CA SER A 462 7.75 15.50 12.16
C SER A 462 7.31 14.03 12.17
N LEU A 463 7.63 13.32 11.09
CA LEU A 463 7.43 11.88 11.00
C LEU A 463 8.25 11.11 12.06
N ALA A 464 9.39 11.66 12.48
CA ALA A 464 10.19 11.11 13.57
C ALA A 464 9.54 11.31 14.96
N ASN A 465 8.47 12.10 15.06
CA ASN A 465 7.73 12.35 16.30
C ASN A 465 6.47 11.48 16.48
N LYS A 466 6.24 10.51 15.60
CA LYS A 466 5.12 9.56 15.76
C LYS A 466 5.32 8.67 17.00
N GLN A 467 4.23 8.15 17.56
CA GLN A 467 4.32 7.29 18.75
C GLN A 467 5.07 5.97 18.49
N VAL A 468 4.95 5.44 17.28
CA VAL A 468 5.66 4.24 16.83
C VAL A 468 6.88 4.68 16.02
N PHE A 469 8.01 4.01 16.23
CA PHE A 469 9.18 4.12 15.36
C PHE A 469 9.96 2.80 15.40
N LYS A 470 9.71 1.93 14.43
CA LYS A 470 10.35 0.61 14.30
C LYS A 470 11.19 0.57 13.04
N VAL A 471 12.41 0.08 13.14
CA VAL A 471 13.34 -0.05 12.01
C VAL A 471 13.57 -1.52 11.71
N CYS A 472 13.40 -1.92 10.45
CA CYS A 472 13.62 -3.28 9.98
C CYS A 472 14.84 -3.33 9.06
N ASP A 473 15.86 -4.09 9.44
CA ASP A 473 17.04 -4.38 8.61
C ASP A 473 16.78 -5.59 7.71
N LEU A 474 16.63 -5.34 6.40
CA LEU A 474 16.37 -6.35 5.37
C LEU A 474 17.58 -7.26 5.08
N SER A 475 18.79 -6.82 5.46
CA SER A 475 20.02 -7.60 5.30
C SER A 475 20.13 -8.75 6.30
N GLN A 476 19.20 -8.85 7.24
CA GLN A 476 19.15 -9.87 8.28
C GLN A 476 17.79 -10.56 8.25
N LEU A 477 17.77 -11.85 8.57
CA LEU A 477 16.53 -12.60 8.76
C LEU A 477 15.84 -12.17 10.06
N PRO A 478 14.52 -12.42 10.19
CA PRO A 478 13.81 -12.22 11.45
C PRO A 478 14.47 -13.00 12.59
N SER A 479 14.38 -12.50 13.82
CA SER A 479 14.96 -13.20 14.99
C SER A 479 14.28 -14.56 15.20
N SER A 480 14.97 -15.54 15.79
CA SER A 480 14.50 -16.93 15.88
C SER A 480 13.15 -17.14 16.56
N ASP A 481 12.69 -16.22 17.41
CA ASP A 481 11.33 -16.24 17.99
C ASP A 481 10.22 -15.97 16.94
N SER A 482 10.61 -15.56 15.73
CA SER A 482 9.76 -15.31 14.56
C SER A 482 10.12 -16.17 13.35
N SER A 483 11.15 -17.03 13.44
CA SER A 483 11.75 -17.73 12.29
C SER A 483 11.14 -19.09 11.94
N ASN A 484 10.08 -19.51 12.63
CA ASN A 484 9.23 -20.53 12.03
C ASN A 484 8.42 -19.81 10.96
N PHE A 485 8.43 -20.30 9.72
CA PHE A 485 7.38 -20.03 8.76
C PHE A 485 6.05 -20.40 9.43
N ASN A 486 5.47 -19.45 10.17
CA ASN A 486 4.43 -19.75 11.13
C ASN A 486 3.13 -19.72 10.34
N ILE A 487 2.80 -20.87 9.75
CA ILE A 487 1.58 -21.14 8.99
C ILE A 487 0.34 -20.63 9.76
N ASN A 488 0.39 -20.60 11.10
CA ASN A 488 -0.70 -20.16 11.97
C ASN A 488 -0.76 -18.63 12.20
N GLY A 489 0.32 -17.88 11.98
CA GLY A 489 0.35 -16.42 12.15
C GLY A 489 -0.22 -15.65 10.95
N SER A 490 -0.26 -16.29 9.77
CA SER A 490 -0.71 -15.67 8.52
C SER A 490 -2.23 -15.46 8.47
N LEU A 491 -3.02 -16.32 9.11
CA LEU A 491 -4.47 -16.32 8.99
C LEU A 491 -5.18 -15.06 9.48
N ILE A 492 -4.70 -14.47 10.58
CA ILE A 492 -5.25 -13.23 11.13
C ILE A 492 -4.79 -12.03 10.28
N ASN A 493 -3.57 -12.06 9.72
CA ASN A 493 -3.02 -10.96 8.92
C ASN A 493 -3.51 -10.94 7.46
N LEU A 494 -3.93 -12.07 6.90
CA LEU A 494 -4.48 -12.18 5.53
C LEU A 494 -5.82 -11.45 5.35
N MET A 495 -6.53 -11.13 6.44
CA MET A 495 -7.87 -10.52 6.37
C MET A 495 -7.99 -9.25 7.20
N ILE A 496 -7.18 -9.11 8.25
CA ILE A 496 -7.18 -7.94 9.17
C ILE A 496 -6.02 -7.00 8.79
N GLY A 497 -5.85 -6.80 7.50
CA GLY A 497 -4.85 -5.92 6.91
C GLY A 497 -5.17 -4.43 7.02
N ASN A 498 -6.41 -4.10 7.39
CA ASN A 498 -6.75 -2.72 7.69
C ASN A 498 -6.29 -2.41 9.12
N PRO A 499 -5.25 -1.58 9.36
CA PRO A 499 -4.83 -1.22 10.72
C PRO A 499 -5.96 -0.56 11.54
N TRP A 500 -7.06 -0.18 10.88
CA TRP A 500 -8.27 0.40 11.46
C TRP A 500 -9.37 -0.61 11.82
N ILE A 501 -9.22 -1.91 11.53
CA ILE A 501 -10.21 -2.96 11.85
C ILE A 501 -9.48 -4.14 12.51
N GLN A 502 -9.06 -4.00 13.77
CA GLN A 502 -8.61 -5.13 14.60
C GLN A 502 -9.76 -5.56 15.54
N PRO A 503 -10.41 -6.73 15.33
CA PRO A 503 -11.31 -7.28 16.32
C PRO A 503 -10.52 -8.01 17.42
N GLY A 504 -10.55 -7.45 18.63
CA GLY A 504 -10.40 -8.19 19.89
C GLY A 504 -9.09 -8.94 20.15
N LYS A 505 -8.09 -8.26 20.72
CA LYS A 505 -7.21 -8.88 21.73
C LYS A 505 -7.57 -8.33 23.11
N THR A 506 -8.48 -9.02 23.80
CA THR A 506 -8.69 -8.82 25.23
C THR A 506 -7.62 -9.59 26.00
N ASN A 507 -6.59 -8.89 26.49
CA ASN A 507 -6.11 -9.01 27.88
C ASN A 507 -5.01 -7.98 28.21
N SER A 508 -5.14 -7.44 29.43
CA SER A 508 -4.31 -6.44 30.13
C SER A 508 -4.17 -5.04 29.52
N SER A 509 -5.11 -4.17 29.92
CA SER A 509 -4.87 -2.78 30.33
C SER A 509 -4.00 -1.88 29.44
N VAL A 510 -4.30 -1.81 28.14
CA VAL A 510 -3.94 -0.68 27.30
C VAL A 510 -5.24 -0.04 26.80
N ASN A 511 -5.43 1.24 27.11
CA ASN A 511 -6.60 2.01 26.71
C ASN A 511 -6.57 2.22 25.18
N LEU A 512 -7.22 1.32 24.44
CA LEU A 512 -7.26 1.24 22.97
C LEU A 512 -8.01 2.41 22.27
N LYS A 513 -8.32 3.49 23.00
CA LYS A 513 -8.87 4.74 22.42
C LYS A 513 -7.83 5.58 21.66
N SER A 514 -6.53 5.32 21.81
CA SER A 514 -5.47 6.16 21.23
C SER A 514 -4.94 5.73 19.85
N LEU A 515 -5.45 4.63 19.28
CA LEU A 515 -4.95 4.05 18.02
C LEU A 515 -5.90 4.24 16.83
N MET A 516 -7.11 4.76 17.06
CA MET A 516 -8.16 4.83 16.04
C MET A 516 -8.56 6.24 15.61
N TYR A 517 -8.06 7.27 16.29
CA TYR A 517 -8.23 8.68 15.94
C TYR A 517 -7.02 9.43 16.48
N PRO A 518 -6.40 10.36 15.76
CA PRO A 518 -5.54 11.31 16.41
C PRO A 518 -6.41 12.35 17.16
N GLU A 519 -6.83 11.99 18.37
CA GLU A 519 -7.49 12.82 19.41
C GLU A 519 -8.48 13.88 18.92
N HIS A 520 -9.77 13.52 18.87
CA HIS A 520 -10.84 14.50 19.08
C HIS A 520 -10.84 14.91 20.56
N ILE A 521 -10.35 16.12 20.84
CA ILE A 521 -10.63 16.80 22.11
C ILE A 521 -12.10 17.22 22.09
N TYR A 522 -12.83 16.80 23.12
CA TYR A 522 -14.18 17.17 23.48
C TYR A 522 -14.49 18.67 23.24
N ARG A 523 -15.63 18.95 22.58
CA ARG A 523 -16.43 20.12 22.93
C ARG A 523 -17.53 19.65 23.89
N ASN A 524 -17.56 20.24 25.08
CA ASN A 524 -18.79 20.38 25.87
C ASN A 524 -19.79 21.24 25.11
#